data_AF-A0ABD4PHH1-F1
#
_entry.id   AF-A0ABD4PHH1-F1
#
_cell.length_a   1.000
_cell.length_b   1.000
_cell.length_c   1.000
_cell.angle_alpha   90.00
_cell.angle_beta   90.00
_cell.angle_gamma   90.00
#
_symmetry.space_group_name_H-M   'P 1'
#
loop_
_entity.id
_entity.type
_entity.pdbx_description
1 polymer ?
#
loop_
_entity_poly.entity_id
_entity_poly.type
_entity_poly.pdbx_seq_one_letter_code
_entity_poly.pdbx_strand_id
1 'polypeptide(L)' 'DSNATRTTDAFLETECVENVATTEIIKATEESNGHRVCLPLSVFDPQDYHPLLITVSGKMLTDP' A
#
# COMPACT_ATOMS: atom_id res chain seq x y z
N ASP A 1 12.13 15.30 -4.34
CA ASP A 1 12.50 14.01 -4.95
C ASP A 1 13.92 13.66 -4.52
N SER A 2 14.12 12.52 -3.88
CA SER A 2 15.39 12.08 -3.29
C SER A 2 15.39 10.57 -3.07
N ASN A 3 16.57 9.94 -2.99
CA ASN A 3 16.65 8.50 -2.74
C ASN A 3 16.05 8.10 -1.36
N ALA A 4 16.10 8.99 -0.38
CA ALA A 4 15.51 8.77 0.94
C ALA A 4 13.97 8.81 0.92
N THR A 5 13.37 9.37 -0.13
CA THR A 5 11.91 9.47 -0.33
C THR A 5 11.45 8.59 -1.48
N ARG A 6 12.18 7.52 -1.79
CA ARG A 6 11.83 6.57 -2.86
C ARG A 6 10.50 5.85 -2.60
N THR A 7 10.12 5.70 -1.34
CA THR A 7 8.83 5.15 -0.91
C THR A 7 8.15 6.11 0.04
N THR A 8 6.82 6.07 0.05
CA THR A 8 5.98 6.79 1.00
C THR A 8 4.83 5.89 1.40
N ASP A 9 4.40 5.97 2.66
CA ASP A 9 3.27 5.22 3.19
C ASP A 9 2.02 6.11 3.19
N ALA A 10 0.88 5.53 2.83
CA ALA A 10 -0.42 6.20 2.82
C ALA A 10 -1.48 5.32 3.51
N PHE A 11 -2.53 5.96 4.02
CA PHE A 11 -3.60 5.29 4.76
C PHE A 11 -4.96 5.57 4.10
N LEU A 12 -5.84 4.57 4.12
CA LEU A 12 -7.24 4.69 3.73
C LEU A 12 -8.11 4.48 4.96
N GLU A 13 -8.79 5.54 5.41
CA GLU A 13 -9.67 5.50 6.57
C GLU A 13 -11.12 5.29 6.16
N THR A 14 -11.74 4.26 6.73
CA THR A 14 -13.16 3.91 6.58
C THR A 14 -13.61 3.18 7.84
N GLU A 15 -14.92 3.06 8.06
CA GLU A 15 -15.44 2.09 9.03
C GLU A 15 -14.83 0.70 8.74
N CYS A 16 -14.48 -0.05 9.79
CA CYS A 16 -13.90 -1.38 9.67
C CYS A 16 -14.95 -2.34 9.09
N VAL A 17 -14.96 -2.46 7.76
CA VAL A 17 -15.84 -3.38 7.06
C VAL A 17 -15.17 -4.75 7.02
N GLU A 18 -15.81 -5.73 7.67
CA GLU A 18 -15.25 -7.08 7.91
C GLU A 18 -14.91 -7.90 6.64
N ASN A 19 -15.38 -7.48 5.47
CA ASN A 19 -15.37 -8.32 4.25
C ASN A 19 -14.62 -7.67 3.07
N VAL A 20 -13.70 -6.74 3.31
CA VAL A 20 -12.87 -6.17 2.24
C VAL A 20 -11.85 -7.20 1.78
N ALA A 21 -12.03 -7.71 0.56
CA ALA A 21 -11.13 -8.71 -0.04
C ALA A 21 -10.11 -8.09 -1.01
N THR A 22 -10.51 -7.05 -1.76
CA THR A 22 -9.69 -6.36 -2.76
C THR A 22 -10.04 -4.88 -2.81
N THR A 23 -9.15 -4.08 -3.40
CA THR A 23 -9.34 -2.65 -3.70
C THR A 23 -8.93 -2.39 -5.14
N GLU A 24 -9.62 -1.48 -5.83
CA GLU A 24 -9.33 -1.08 -7.21
C GLU A 24 -9.01 0.43 -7.30
N ILE A 25 -7.96 0.77 -8.03
CA ILE A 25 -7.62 2.17 -8.32
C ILE A 25 -8.45 2.63 -9.53
N ILE A 26 -9.53 3.37 -9.30
CA ILE A 26 -10.40 3.87 -10.38
C ILE A 26 -10.04 5.28 -10.87
N LYS A 27 -9.22 6.01 -10.09
CA LYS A 27 -8.80 7.39 -10.39
C LYS A 27 -7.55 7.74 -9.59
N ALA A 28 -6.65 8.49 -10.20
CA ALA A 28 -5.51 9.10 -9.52
C ALA A 28 -5.39 10.58 -9.92
N THR A 29 -4.96 11.41 -8.97
CA THR A 29 -4.76 12.84 -9.19
C THR A 29 -3.45 13.25 -8.53
N GLU A 30 -2.59 13.89 -9.29
CA GLU A 30 -1.33 14.47 -8.79
C GLU A 30 -1.55 15.96 -8.51
N GLU A 31 -1.05 16.43 -7.37
CA GLU A 31 -0.83 17.86 -7.16
C GLU A 31 0.56 18.22 -7.72
N SER A 32 0.59 19.00 -8.79
CA SER A 32 1.83 19.44 -9.43
C SER A 32 1.80 20.96 -9.59
N ASN A 33 2.75 21.65 -8.95
CA ASN A 33 2.85 23.12 -8.95
C ASN A 33 1.56 23.83 -8.51
N GLY A 34 0.84 23.29 -7.53
CA GLY A 34 -0.44 23.83 -7.06
C GLY A 34 -1.64 23.56 -7.98
N HIS A 35 -1.47 22.78 -9.05
CA HIS A 35 -2.53 22.34 -9.94
C HIS A 35 -2.86 20.86 -9.75
N ARG A 36 -4.13 20.48 -9.94
CA ARG A 36 -4.58 19.08 -9.94
C ARG A 36 -4.52 18.53 -11.36
N VAL A 37 -3.71 17.48 -11.55
CA VAL A 37 -3.52 16.82 -12.85
C VAL A 37 -4.01 15.38 -12.75
N CYS A 38 -4.70 14.90 -13.78
CA CYS A 38 -5.12 13.49 -13.85
C CYS A 38 -3.89 12.62 -14.09
N LEU A 39 -3.61 11.69 -13.17
CA LEU A 39 -2.48 10.77 -13.30
C LEU A 39 -2.95 9.51 -14.03
N PRO A 40 -2.29 9.08 -15.13
CA PRO A 40 -2.64 7.85 -15.83
C PRO A 40 -2.53 6.61 -14.93
N LEU A 41 -3.54 5.75 -14.95
CA LEU A 41 -3.56 4.53 -14.12
C LEU A 41 -2.50 3.51 -14.51
N SER A 42 -1.99 3.56 -15.75
CA SER A 42 -0.91 2.70 -16.24
C SER A 42 0.44 2.91 -15.55
N VAL A 43 0.56 3.90 -14.67
CA VAL A 43 1.77 4.16 -13.87
C VAL A 43 1.87 3.21 -12.67
N PHE A 44 0.73 2.68 -12.19
CA PHE A 44 0.72 1.80 -11.02
C PHE A 44 1.08 0.36 -11.41
N ASP A 45 1.88 -0.28 -10.55
CA ASP A 45 2.18 -1.71 -10.56
C ASP A 45 1.57 -2.34 -9.29
N PRO A 46 0.25 -2.63 -9.28
CA PRO A 46 -0.43 -3.10 -8.08
C PRO A 46 -0.02 -4.54 -7.74
N GLN A 47 -0.04 -4.87 -6.45
CA GLN A 47 -0.02 -6.28 -6.03
C GLN A 47 -1.40 -6.91 -6.30
N ASP A 48 -1.59 -7.43 -7.51
CA ASP A 48 -2.84 -8.02 -8.01
C ASP A 48 -2.94 -9.55 -7.77
N TYR A 49 -2.10 -10.07 -6.87
CA TYR A 49 -2.05 -11.48 -6.50
C TYR A 49 -2.21 -11.68 -4.99
N HIS A 50 -2.63 -12.88 -4.58
CA HIS A 50 -2.73 -13.27 -3.18
C HIS A 50 -1.41 -13.88 -2.69
N PRO A 51 -0.61 -13.17 -1.85
CA PRO A 51 0.65 -13.70 -1.35
C PRO A 51 0.42 -14.81 -0.32
N LEU A 52 1.38 -15.73 -0.24
CA LEU A 52 1.43 -16.70 0.85
C LEU A 52 1.82 -16.00 2.16
N LEU A 53 1.12 -16.30 3.24
CA LEU A 53 1.51 -15.86 4.58
C LEU A 53 2.81 -16.56 4.98
N ILE A 54 3.84 -15.78 5.33
CA ILE A 54 5.11 -16.29 5.85
C ILE A 54 5.07 -16.22 7.38
N THR A 55 5.25 -17.37 8.03
CA THR A 55 5.31 -17.47 9.49
C THR A 55 6.67 -17.99 9.94
N VAL A 56 7.22 -17.43 11.02
CA VAL A 56 8.48 -17.90 11.63
C VAL A 56 8.15 -18.72 12.88
N SER A 57 8.61 -19.97 12.93
CA SER A 57 8.50 -20.79 14.14
C SER A 57 9.68 -20.49 15.07
N GLY A 58 9.40 -19.90 16.24
CA GLY A 58 10.38 -19.73 17.31
C GLY A 58 10.09 -20.67 18.49
N LYS A 59 11.11 -21.36 19.01
CA LYS A 59 11.07 -21.84 20.40
C LYS A 59 11.30 -20.63 21.30
N MET A 60 10.43 -20.40 22.28
CA MET A 60 10.69 -19.44 23.34
C MET A 60 11.97 -19.90 24.06
N LEU A 61 13.09 -19.23 23.82
CA LEU A 61 14.23 -19.30 24.72
C LEU A 61 13.81 -18.50 25.95
N THR A 62 13.24 -19.18 26.94
CA THR A 62 13.23 -18.66 28.30
C THR A 62 14.69 -18.53 28.72
N ASP A 63 15.21 -17.30 28.67
CA ASP A 63 16.47 -16.97 29.34
C ASP A 63 16.28 -17.24 30.86
N PRO A 64 17.20 -17.93 31.55
CA PRO A 64 17.10 -18.26 32.97
C PRO A 64 17.15 -17.05 33.92
#